data_AF-A0A8H6I1Z5-F1
#
_entry.id   AF-A0A8H6I1Z5-F1
#
_cell.length_a   1.000
_cell.length_b   1.000
_cell.length_c   1.000
_cell.angle_alpha   90.00
_cell.angle_beta   90.00
_cell.angle_gamma   90.00
#
_symmetry.space_group_name_H-M   'P 1'
#
loop_
_entity.id
_entity.type
_entity.pdbx_description
1 polymer ?
#
loop_
_entity_poly.entity_id
_entity_poly.type
_entity_poly.pdbx_seq_one_letter_code
_entity_poly.pdbx_strand_id
1 'polypeptide(L)' 'YSEKGFYILLETLHKMFSQDDYPDERYKPLPWQAAVEEILLPEAAVMLIMQDRNITEDEARHIHVESQVFGLHTHP' A
#
# COMPACT_ATOMS: atom_id res chain seq x y z
N TYR A 1 -7.77 -5.15 9.69
CA TYR A 1 -6.88 -5.29 10.85
C TYR A 1 -7.23 -4.18 11.84
N SER A 2 -7.57 -4.52 13.09
CA SER A 2 -8.02 -3.54 14.10
C SER A 2 -6.86 -2.63 14.57
N GLU A 3 -7.17 -1.50 15.21
CA GLU A 3 -6.16 -0.60 15.83
C GLU A 3 -5.15 -1.36 16.71
N LYS A 4 -5.61 -2.40 17.40
CA LYS A 4 -4.75 -3.30 18.18
C LYS A 4 -3.73 -4.06 17.33
N GLY A 5 -4.12 -4.53 16.15
CA GLY A 5 -3.21 -5.23 15.23
C GLY A 5 -2.12 -4.30 14.69
N PHE A 6 -2.49 -3.04 14.40
CA PHE A 6 -1.54 -2.01 14.00
C PHE A 6 -0.56 -1.69 15.14
N TYR A 7 -1.04 -1.51 16.36
CA TYR A 7 -0.19 -1.25 17.53
C TYR A 7 0.81 -2.37 17.80
N ILE A 8 0.40 -3.64 17.68
CA ILE A 8 1.26 -4.80 17.85
C ILE A 8 2.35 -4.85 16.77
N LEU A 9 2.00 -4.56 15.52
CA LEU A 9 2.97 -4.47 14.43
C LEU A 9 4.01 -3.38 14.69
N LEU A 10 3.55 -2.20 15.14
CA LEU A 10 4.41 -1.08 15.47
C LEU A 10 5.36 -1.39 16.63
N GLU A 11 4.85 -1.99 17.72
CA GLU A 11 5.70 -2.43 18.84
C GLU A 11 6.72 -3.50 18.42
N THR A 12 6.33 -4.42 17.55
CA THR A 12 7.21 -5.49 17.10
C THR A 12 8.35 -4.92 16.26
N LEU A 13 8.03 -4.02 15.33
CA LEU A 13 9.02 -3.30 14.53
C LEU A 13 9.94 -2.46 15.42
N HIS A 14 9.39 -1.77 16.43
CA HIS A 14 10.16 -0.96 17.37
C HIS A 14 11.11 -1.77 18.25
N LYS A 15 10.78 -3.03 18.55
CA LYS A 15 11.66 -3.95 19.29
C LYS A 15 12.74 -4.60 18.41
N MET A 16 12.46 -4.77 17.12
CA MET A 16 13.38 -5.38 16.16
C MET A 16 14.46 -4.40 15.67
N PHE A 17 14.18 -3.10 15.68
CA PHE A 17 15.12 -2.07 15.27
C PHE A 17 15.37 -1.12 16.46
N SER A 18 16.56 -1.18 17.05
CA SER A 18 16.97 -0.31 18.16
C SER A 18 16.81 1.17 17.80
N GLN A 19 16.37 2.00 18.76
CA GLN A 19 16.03 3.42 18.53
C GLN A 19 17.16 4.26 17.92
N ASP A 20 18.42 3.84 18.08
CA ASP A 20 19.58 4.54 17.51
C ASP A 20 19.78 4.29 16.00
N ASP A 21 19.11 3.29 15.41
CA ASP A 21 19.16 2.96 13.97
C ASP A 21 17.88 3.34 13.22
N TYR A 22 16.88 3.93 13.89
CA TYR A 22 15.69 4.44 13.23
C TYR A 22 16.01 5.80 12.60
N PRO A 23 16.06 5.93 11.27
CA PRO A 23 16.30 7.20 10.62
C PRO A 23 15.02 8.02 10.74
N ASP A 24 15.09 8.99 11.64
CA ASP A 24 14.04 9.87 12.19
C ASP A 24 13.28 10.76 11.16
N GLU A 25 13.36 10.46 9.86
CA GLU A 25 12.59 11.17 8.82
C GLU A 25 12.03 10.24 7.73
N ARG A 26 12.49 8.98 7.62
CA ARG A 26 12.05 8.04 6.57
C ARG A 26 10.74 7.34 6.87
N TYR A 27 10.29 7.38 8.12
CA TYR A 27 9.07 6.73 8.59
C TYR A 27 8.01 7.73 9.07
N LYS A 28 8.11 8.99 8.63
CA LYS A 28 7.07 9.98 8.94
C LYS A 28 5.74 9.44 8.42
N PRO A 29 4.68 9.37 9.26
CA PRO A 29 3.36 8.96 8.79
C PRO A 29 2.96 9.79 7.58
N LEU A 30 2.55 9.12 6.50
CA LEU A 30 2.07 9.83 5.32
C LEU A 30 0.91 10.74 5.71
N PRO A 31 0.86 11.99 5.20
CA PRO A 31 -0.34 12.79 5.26
C PRO A 31 -1.52 11.98 4.74
N TRP A 32 -2.70 12.14 5.35
CA TRP A 32 -3.89 11.34 5.03
C TRP A 32 -4.14 11.22 3.52
N GLN A 33 -4.02 12.32 2.78
CA GLN A 33 -4.21 12.33 1.34
C GLN A 33 -3.18 11.45 0.60
N ALA A 34 -1.90 11.54 0.96
CA ALA A 34 -0.86 10.70 0.37
C ALA A 34 -1.07 9.21 0.73
N ALA A 35 -1.52 8.92 1.96
CA ALA A 35 -1.89 7.54 2.33
C ALA A 35 -3.08 7.01 1.51
N VAL A 36 -4.04 7.86 1.17
CA VAL A 36 -5.16 7.49 0.29
C VAL A 36 -4.67 7.24 -1.13
N GLU A 37 -3.89 8.16 -1.68
CA GLU A 37 -3.47 8.14 -3.08
C GLU A 37 -2.42 7.05 -3.37
N GLU A 38 -1.42 6.91 -2.49
CA GLU A 38 -0.29 6.01 -2.72
C GLU A 38 -0.53 4.58 -2.24
N ILE A 39 -1.50 4.37 -1.33
CA ILE A 39 -1.73 3.06 -0.70
C ILE A 39 -3.17 2.59 -0.87
N LEU A 40 -4.15 3.33 -0.35
CA LEU A 40 -5.54 2.83 -0.31
C LEU A 40 -6.16 2.68 -1.70
N LEU A 41 -5.95 3.66 -2.59
CA LEU A 41 -6.51 3.60 -3.94
C LEU A 41 -5.92 2.44 -4.77
N PRO A 42 -4.59 2.24 -4.83
CA PRO A 42 -4.01 1.08 -5.53
C PRO A 42 -4.48 -0.26 -4.97
N GLU A 43 -4.49 -0.42 -3.65
CA GLU A 43 -4.91 -1.69 -3.04
C GLU A 43 -6.41 -1.95 -3.24
N ALA A 44 -7.25 -0.92 -3.15
CA ALA A 44 -8.67 -1.04 -3.47
C ALA A 44 -8.89 -1.43 -4.94
N ALA A 45 -8.12 -0.86 -5.87
CA ALA A 45 -8.20 -1.20 -7.29
C ALA A 45 -7.82 -2.67 -7.55
N VAL A 46 -6.73 -3.16 -6.94
CA VAL A 46 -6.34 -4.57 -7.04
C VAL A 46 -7.44 -5.47 -6.49
N MET A 47 -7.99 -5.16 -5.31
CA MET A 47 -9.08 -5.93 -4.71
C MET A 47 -10.33 -5.97 -5.61
N LEU A 48 -10.69 -4.85 -6.23
CA LEU A 48 -11.82 -4.79 -7.15
C LEU A 48 -11.59 -5.63 -8.40
N ILE A 49 -10.38 -5.58 -8.99
CA ILE A 49 -10.02 -6.41 -10.14
C ILE A 49 -10.08 -7.90 -9.79
N MET A 50 -9.54 -8.28 -8.62
CA MET A 50 -9.62 -9.66 -8.13
C MET A 50 -11.07 -10.14 -8.01
N GLN A 51 -11.94 -9.32 -7.42
CA GLN A 51 -13.34 -9.66 -7.21
C GLN A 51 -14.13 -9.75 -8.51
N ASP A 52 -13.93 -8.79 -9.42
CA ASP A 52 -14.65 -8.71 -10.70
C ASP A 52 -14.26 -9.86 -11.64
N ARG A 53 -12.97 -10.22 -11.65
CA ARG A 53 -12.43 -11.22 -12.57
C ARG A 53 -12.25 -12.60 -11.97
N ASN A 54 -12.42 -12.74 -10.65
CA ASN A 54 -12.19 -13.97 -9.89
C ASN A 54 -10.81 -14.59 -10.17
N ILE A 55 -9.77 -13.76 -10.06
CA ILE A 55 -8.37 -14.10 -10.33
C ILE A 55 -7.51 -13.96 -9.06
N THR A 56 -6.26 -14.43 -9.14
CA THR A 56 -5.31 -14.30 -8.04
C THR A 56 -4.86 -12.85 -7.84
N GLU A 57 -4.31 -12.55 -6.66
CA GLU A 57 -3.79 -11.21 -6.34
C GLU A 57 -2.65 -10.80 -7.28
N ASP A 58 -1.72 -11.72 -7.57
CA ASP A 58 -0.58 -11.46 -8.46
C ASP A 58 -1.04 -11.07 -9.87
N GLU A 59 -2.05 -11.77 -10.39
CA GLU A 59 -2.64 -11.47 -11.70
C GLU A 59 -3.38 -10.12 -11.69
N ALA A 60 -4.13 -9.83 -10.64
CA ALA A 60 -4.82 -8.54 -10.50
C ALA A 60 -3.84 -7.37 -10.35
N ARG A 61 -2.73 -7.56 -9.64
CA ARG A 61 -1.66 -6.57 -9.48
C ARG A 61 -0.95 -6.30 -10.80
N HIS A 62 -0.71 -7.35 -11.59
CA HIS A 62 -0.18 -7.21 -12.95
C HIS A 62 -1.11 -6.37 -13.84
N ILE A 63 -2.40 -6.70 -13.88
CA ILE A 63 -3.41 -5.96 -14.65
C ILE A 63 -3.51 -4.49 -14.19
N HIS A 64 -3.45 -4.25 -12.88
CA HIS A 64 -3.48 -2.89 -12.34
C HIS A 64 -2.30 -2.05 -12.85
N VAL A 65 -1.08 -2.59 -12.83
CA VAL A 65 0.13 -1.92 -13.35
C VAL A 65 0.00 -1.65 -14.84
N GLU A 66 -0.44 -2.63 -15.64
CA GLU A 66 -0.65 -2.44 -17.08
C GLU A 66 -1.70 -1.35 -17.37
N SER A 67 -2.78 -1.32 -16.59
CA SER A 67 -3.86 -0.34 -16.73
C SER A 67 -3.38 1.09 -16.40
N GLN A 68 -2.53 1.25 -15.38
CA GLN A 68 -1.91 2.53 -15.05
C GLN A 68 -0.99 3.03 -16.17
N VAL A 69 -0.13 2.15 -16.68
CA VAL A 69 0.77 2.47 -17.80
C VAL A 69 -0.04 2.88 -19.03
N PHE A 70 -1.10 2.16 -19.36
CA PHE A 70 -1.98 2.51 -20.46
C PHE A 70 -2.67 3.86 -20.27
N GLY A 71 -3.18 4.13 -19.06
CA GLY A 71 -3.81 5.41 -18.72
C GLY A 71 -2.87 6.61 -18.91
N LEU A 72 -1.62 6.50 -18.45
CA LEU A 72 -0.59 7.52 -18.62
C LEU A 72 -0.24 7.78 -20.10
N HIS A 73 -0.28 6.75 -20.94
CA HIS A 73 -0.03 6.90 -22.38
C HIS A 73 -1.22 7.44 -23.17
N THR A 74 -2.45 7.29 -22.65
CA THR A 74 -3.69 7.65 -23.36
C THR A 74 -4.15 9.07 -23.01
N HIS A 75 -3.88 9.54 -21.79
CA HIS A 75 -4.22 10.88 -21.31
C HIS A 75 -3.03 11.49 -20.55
N PRO A 76 -2.05 12.11 -21.26
CA PRO A 76 -0.92 12.80 -20.64
C PRO A 76 -1.31 14.11 -19.95
#